data_AF-A0A6I5F513-F1
#
_entry.id   AF-A0A6I5F513-F1
#
_cell.length_a   1.000
_cell.length_b   1.000
_cell.length_c   1.000
_cell.angle_alpha   90.00
_cell.angle_beta   90.00
_cell.angle_gamma   90.00
#
_symmetry.space_group_name_H-M   'P 1'
#
loop_
_entity.id
_entity.type
_entity.pdbx_description
1 polymer ?
#
loop_
_entity_poly.entity_id
_entity_poly.type
_entity_poly.pdbx_seq_one_letter_code
_entity_poly.pdbx_strand_id
1 'polypeptide(L)'
;MESVIDQACAAALYAEGDVALDTGASLLAAAPDADDALHRRGEEFVTRAWGRGWLPADLIRFVRLELDERRAVLAATLVAAETARYGELPPRWRAQLDELSGLPPAPRNKPDRFGYASDLLELFRLLLRLPAIEPVGPAPGTATDHLHRPLAADEPRMLTRIRALLAKAEATGFPEEAEALTAKAQELMARHSIDEALIAARSRSAGSPGACRIGVEPPYESAKAILLDAVASANRCQAVWNGDLGFSTVVGFEPDLEAVELLFTSLLVQGTVAMTRAEAGQRASGRKRTKAFRQSFLMAYAQRLGSRLADSAERATAEADADTATATGADPGSAAAAPTGLLPVLAARDVAVTEATERMFPRTTTTRVRGATDLDGWNHGTEAADRARVGGPGKGHRGRDGGGHGRGDGHGRGGGEIMA
;
A
#
# COMPACT_ATOMS: atom_id res chain seq x y z
N MET A 1 -22.69 34.13 -25.38
CA MET A 1 -22.84 32.83 -26.05
C MET A 1 -22.10 31.84 -25.18
N GLU A 2 -22.79 30.83 -24.66
CA GLU A 2 -22.17 29.79 -23.83
C GLU A 2 -21.10 29.08 -24.66
N SER A 3 -19.93 28.80 -24.07
CA SER A 3 -18.83 28.15 -24.78
C SER A 3 -19.25 26.74 -25.21
N VAL A 4 -18.74 26.23 -26.33
CA VAL A 4 -18.98 24.83 -26.78
C VAL A 4 -18.63 23.83 -25.67
N ILE A 5 -17.62 24.14 -24.85
CA ILE A 5 -17.24 23.31 -23.69
C ILE A 5 -18.31 23.31 -22.61
N ASP A 6 -18.88 24.47 -22.29
CA ASP A 6 -19.91 24.57 -21.26
C ASP A 6 -21.19 23.86 -21.72
N GLN A 7 -21.56 23.98 -23.00
CA GLN A 7 -22.67 23.23 -23.60
C GLN A 7 -22.43 21.71 -23.58
N ALA A 8 -21.24 21.26 -24.00
CA ALA A 8 -20.89 19.84 -23.99
C ALA A 8 -20.85 19.27 -22.56
N CYS A 9 -20.29 20.02 -21.60
CA CYS A 9 -20.27 19.63 -20.20
C CYS A 9 -21.68 19.61 -19.58
N ALA A 10 -22.52 20.61 -19.89
CA ALA A 10 -23.89 20.67 -19.43
C ALA A 10 -24.70 19.47 -19.92
N ALA A 11 -24.53 19.10 -21.20
CA ALA A 11 -25.15 17.93 -21.79
C ALA A 11 -24.65 16.62 -21.16
N ALA A 12 -23.34 16.44 -21.02
CA ALA A 12 -22.75 15.14 -20.70
C ALA A 12 -22.55 14.87 -19.20
N LEU A 13 -22.33 15.89 -18.36
CA LEU A 13 -21.89 15.69 -16.97
C LEU A 13 -23.04 15.58 -15.97
N TYR A 14 -24.21 16.15 -16.28
CA TYR A 14 -25.35 16.22 -15.34
C TYR A 14 -26.54 15.32 -15.72
N ALA A 15 -26.52 14.72 -16.91
CA ALA A 15 -27.55 13.78 -17.37
C ALA A 15 -27.00 12.35 -17.40
N GLU A 16 -27.81 11.38 -16.96
CA GLU A 16 -27.46 9.96 -16.99
C GLU A 16 -27.66 9.35 -18.39
N GLY A 17 -26.79 8.40 -18.76
CA GLY A 17 -26.91 7.61 -19.98
C GLY A 17 -26.02 8.05 -21.16
N ASP A 18 -25.77 7.09 -22.05
CA ASP A 18 -24.83 7.20 -23.17
C ASP A 18 -25.22 8.29 -24.17
N VAL A 19 -26.53 8.51 -24.39
CA VAL A 19 -27.03 9.53 -25.32
C VAL A 19 -26.59 10.95 -24.95
N ALA A 20 -26.57 11.26 -23.64
CA ALA A 20 -26.13 12.55 -23.14
C ALA A 20 -24.61 12.74 -23.35
N LEU A 21 -23.86 11.65 -23.16
CA LEU A 21 -22.42 11.62 -23.37
C LEU A 21 -22.06 11.76 -24.85
N ASP A 22 -22.74 11.03 -25.72
CA ASP A 22 -22.59 11.10 -27.17
C ASP A 22 -22.94 12.50 -27.71
N THR A 23 -23.94 13.16 -27.14
CA THR A 23 -24.30 14.54 -27.49
C THR A 23 -23.15 15.50 -27.17
N GLY A 24 -22.59 15.43 -25.95
CA GLY A 24 -21.44 16.25 -25.56
C GLY A 24 -20.20 15.94 -26.40
N ALA A 25 -19.92 14.66 -26.64
CA ALA A 25 -18.79 14.22 -27.46
C ALA A 25 -18.92 14.69 -28.92
N SER A 26 -20.13 14.67 -29.48
CA SER A 26 -20.41 15.19 -30.84
C SER A 26 -20.12 16.69 -30.94
N LEU A 27 -20.53 17.48 -29.94
CA LEU A 27 -20.27 18.92 -29.89
C LEU A 27 -18.76 19.22 -29.86
N LEU A 28 -17.99 18.48 -29.04
CA LEU A 28 -16.54 18.65 -28.94
C LEU A 28 -15.80 18.11 -30.18
N ALA A 29 -16.26 17.01 -30.76
CA ALA A 29 -15.68 16.46 -31.98
C ALA A 29 -15.79 17.46 -33.14
N ALA A 30 -16.87 18.23 -33.20
CA ALA A 30 -17.11 19.27 -34.20
C ALA A 30 -16.34 20.59 -33.96
N ALA A 31 -15.70 20.78 -32.80
CA ALA A 31 -15.03 22.02 -32.40
C ALA A 31 -13.54 21.81 -32.05
N PRO A 32 -12.65 21.59 -33.04
CA PRO A 32 -11.21 21.34 -32.81
C PRO A 32 -10.45 22.50 -32.17
N ASP A 33 -10.94 23.72 -32.32
CA ASP A 33 -10.41 24.91 -31.65
C ASP A 33 -10.66 24.91 -30.13
N ALA A 34 -11.57 24.05 -29.62
CA ALA A 34 -11.88 23.95 -28.20
C ALA A 34 -10.98 22.97 -27.42
N ASP A 35 -10.12 22.20 -28.09
CA ASP A 35 -9.38 21.08 -27.47
C ASP A 35 -8.46 21.53 -26.31
N ASP A 36 -7.75 22.64 -26.46
CA ASP A 36 -6.88 23.18 -25.39
C ASP A 36 -7.69 23.68 -24.20
N ALA A 37 -8.86 24.27 -24.46
CA ALA A 37 -9.76 24.74 -23.42
C ALA A 37 -10.45 23.56 -22.70
N LEU A 38 -10.74 22.46 -23.41
CA LEU A 38 -11.23 21.21 -22.83
C LEU A 38 -10.19 20.59 -21.90
N HIS A 39 -8.91 20.59 -22.29
CA HIS A 39 -7.83 20.09 -21.44
C HIS A 39 -7.67 20.94 -20.17
N ARG A 40 -7.70 22.27 -20.29
CA ARG A 40 -7.68 23.18 -19.14
C ARG A 40 -8.84 22.92 -18.17
N ARG A 41 -10.04 22.65 -18.68
CA ARG A 41 -11.20 22.26 -17.85
C ARG A 41 -10.95 20.93 -17.12
N GLY A 42 -10.29 19.99 -17.77
CA GLY A 42 -9.83 18.75 -17.13
C GLY A 42 -8.85 19.02 -15.98
N GLU A 43 -7.84 19.86 -16.21
CA GLU A 43 -6.86 20.26 -15.18
C GLU A 43 -7.57 20.87 -13.96
N GLU A 44 -8.59 21.71 -14.15
CA GLU A 44 -9.41 22.25 -13.06
C GLU A 44 -10.13 21.17 -12.24
N PHE A 45 -10.60 20.09 -12.86
CA PHE A 45 -11.20 18.96 -12.14
C PHE A 45 -10.15 18.19 -11.34
N VAL A 46 -8.94 18.04 -11.87
CA VAL A 46 -7.84 17.46 -11.10
C VAL A 46 -7.45 18.39 -9.93
N THR A 47 -7.54 19.72 -10.10
CA THR A 47 -7.40 20.72 -9.00
C THR A 47 -8.34 20.46 -7.85
N ARG A 48 -9.59 20.15 -8.17
CA ARG A 48 -10.58 19.82 -7.14
C ARG A 48 -10.26 18.49 -6.47
N ALA A 49 -9.68 17.51 -7.18
CA ALA A 49 -9.31 16.22 -6.62
C ALA A 49 -8.24 16.37 -5.52
N TRP A 50 -7.21 17.20 -5.72
CA TRP A 50 -6.19 17.45 -4.68
C TRP A 50 -6.78 18.11 -3.43
N GLY A 51 -7.69 19.08 -3.63
CA GLY A 51 -8.44 19.68 -2.53
C GLY A 51 -9.36 18.69 -1.78
N ARG A 52 -9.68 17.55 -2.40
CA ARG A 52 -10.44 16.43 -1.80
C ARG A 52 -9.53 15.35 -1.20
N GLY A 53 -8.22 15.59 -1.12
CA GLY A 53 -7.25 14.68 -0.50
C GLY A 53 -6.60 13.67 -1.45
N TRP A 54 -6.94 13.66 -2.74
CA TRP A 54 -6.39 12.69 -3.70
C TRP A 54 -4.94 12.99 -4.03
N LEU A 55 -4.11 11.95 -4.11
CA LEU A 55 -2.74 12.02 -4.63
C LEU A 55 -2.69 11.54 -6.09
N PRO A 56 -1.64 11.90 -6.86
CA PRO A 56 -1.46 11.45 -8.24
C PRO A 56 -1.68 9.94 -8.44
N ALA A 57 -0.92 9.09 -7.73
CA ALA A 57 -1.00 7.65 -7.91
C ALA A 57 -2.38 7.07 -7.53
N ASP A 58 -3.00 7.60 -6.47
CA ASP A 58 -4.34 7.18 -6.03
C ASP A 58 -5.40 7.47 -7.08
N LEU A 59 -5.34 8.67 -7.67
CA LEU A 59 -6.29 9.08 -8.69
C LEU A 59 -6.17 8.19 -9.93
N ILE A 60 -4.95 7.94 -10.41
CA ILE A 60 -4.73 7.09 -11.59
C ILE A 60 -5.20 5.65 -11.34
N ARG A 61 -4.88 5.10 -10.17
CA ARG A 61 -5.34 3.76 -9.77
C ARG A 61 -6.87 3.69 -9.71
N PHE A 62 -7.53 4.69 -9.14
CA PHE A 62 -8.99 4.72 -9.05
C PHE A 62 -9.65 4.88 -10.42
N VAL A 63 -9.10 5.71 -11.30
CA VAL A 63 -9.55 5.83 -12.70
C VAL A 63 -9.42 4.49 -13.43
N ARG A 64 -8.31 3.78 -13.25
CA ARG A 64 -8.09 2.44 -13.83
C ARG A 64 -9.11 1.42 -13.30
N LEU A 65 -9.46 1.51 -12.02
CA LEU A 65 -10.41 0.61 -11.36
C LEU A 65 -11.84 0.82 -11.84
N GLU A 66 -12.28 2.07 -11.93
CA GLU A 66 -13.67 2.44 -12.25
C GLU A 66 -13.96 2.51 -13.76
N LEU A 67 -12.94 2.82 -14.55
CA LEU A 67 -13.03 2.91 -16.01
C LEU A 67 -12.10 1.84 -16.61
N ASP A 68 -10.93 2.25 -17.10
CA ASP A 68 -9.94 1.36 -17.70
C ASP A 68 -8.57 2.04 -17.87
N GLU A 69 -7.60 1.29 -18.42
CA GLU A 69 -6.25 1.78 -18.69
C GLU A 69 -6.21 2.99 -19.64
N ARG A 70 -7.10 3.03 -20.64
CA ARG A 70 -7.12 4.11 -21.63
C ARG A 70 -7.46 5.43 -20.97
N ARG A 71 -8.50 5.46 -20.12
CA ARG A 71 -8.86 6.66 -19.34
C ARG A 71 -7.82 6.97 -18.27
N ALA A 72 -7.13 5.98 -17.71
CA ALA A 72 -6.04 6.19 -16.75
C ALA A 72 -4.85 6.95 -17.39
N VAL A 73 -4.47 6.63 -18.63
CA VAL A 73 -3.43 7.37 -19.37
C VAL A 73 -3.85 8.82 -19.66
N LEU A 74 -5.14 9.06 -19.95
CA LEU A 74 -5.68 10.42 -20.09
C LEU A 74 -5.60 11.20 -18.78
N ALA A 75 -5.99 10.57 -17.67
CA ALA A 75 -5.87 11.16 -16.34
C ALA A 75 -4.41 11.47 -15.98
N ALA A 76 -3.47 10.57 -16.29
CA ALA A 76 -2.04 10.79 -16.06
C ALA A 76 -1.51 12.00 -16.87
N THR A 77 -2.00 12.18 -18.10
CA THR A 77 -1.66 13.35 -18.93
C THR A 77 -2.15 14.65 -18.28
N LEU A 78 -3.39 14.67 -17.75
CA LEU A 78 -3.96 15.83 -17.05
C LEU A 78 -3.22 16.12 -15.73
N VAL A 79 -2.90 15.08 -14.96
CA VAL A 79 -2.13 15.19 -13.72
C VAL A 79 -0.74 15.76 -13.99
N ALA A 80 -0.03 15.28 -15.00
CA ALA A 80 1.29 15.81 -15.37
C ALA A 80 1.21 17.28 -15.83
N ALA A 81 0.21 17.61 -16.66
CA ALA A 81 0.01 18.98 -17.15
C ALA A 81 -0.28 19.96 -16.01
N GLU A 82 -1.13 19.57 -15.07
CA GLU A 82 -1.45 20.44 -13.96
C GLU A 82 -0.29 20.54 -12.97
N THR A 83 0.34 19.42 -12.60
CA THR A 83 1.39 19.43 -11.57
C THR A 83 2.63 20.21 -12.00
N ALA A 84 2.86 20.34 -13.31
CA ALA A 84 3.90 21.19 -13.89
C ALA A 84 3.73 22.69 -13.58
N ARG A 85 2.57 23.12 -13.06
CA ARG A 85 2.31 24.50 -12.63
C ARG A 85 2.94 24.84 -11.28
N TYR A 86 3.29 23.83 -10.47
CA TYR A 86 3.90 24.04 -9.16
C TYR A 86 5.42 24.11 -9.29
N GLY A 87 6.02 25.17 -8.74
CA GLY A 87 7.49 25.33 -8.72
C GLY A 87 8.18 24.34 -7.77
N GLU A 88 7.50 23.95 -6.70
CA GLU A 88 7.96 22.92 -5.77
C GLU A 88 6.84 21.92 -5.50
N LEU A 89 7.22 20.65 -5.37
CA LEU A 89 6.31 19.55 -5.08
C LEU A 89 6.80 18.76 -3.85
N PRO A 90 5.88 18.29 -3.00
CA PRO A 90 6.23 17.43 -1.88
C PRO A 90 7.01 16.19 -2.35
N PRO A 91 7.94 15.64 -1.55
CA PRO A 91 8.76 14.49 -1.95
C PRO A 91 7.95 13.29 -2.47
N ARG A 92 6.86 12.93 -1.78
CA ARG A 92 5.98 11.82 -2.18
C ARG A 92 5.30 12.05 -3.52
N TRP A 93 4.95 13.31 -3.84
CA TRP A 93 4.37 13.66 -5.13
C TRP A 93 5.36 13.45 -6.26
N ARG A 94 6.61 13.88 -6.07
CA ARG A 94 7.67 13.67 -7.06
C ARG A 94 7.89 12.18 -7.33
N ALA A 95 8.01 11.37 -6.28
CA ALA A 95 8.17 9.92 -6.42
C ALA A 95 7.03 9.28 -7.24
N GLN A 96 5.76 9.64 -6.95
CA GLN A 96 4.62 9.13 -7.70
C GLN A 96 4.59 9.61 -9.15
N LEU A 97 4.95 10.87 -9.41
CA LEU A 97 5.00 11.40 -10.77
C LEU A 97 6.13 10.78 -11.58
N ASP A 98 7.28 10.49 -10.96
CA ASP A 98 8.41 9.81 -11.60
C ASP A 98 7.99 8.40 -12.07
N GLU A 99 7.24 7.66 -11.24
CA GLU A 99 6.67 6.36 -11.61
C GLU A 99 5.68 6.46 -12.78
N LEU A 100 4.88 7.54 -12.83
CA LEU A 100 3.91 7.79 -13.91
C LEU A 100 4.57 8.29 -15.21
N SER A 101 5.72 8.97 -15.12
CA SER A 101 6.40 9.62 -16.25
C SER A 101 6.94 8.66 -17.32
N GLY A 102 7.02 7.36 -17.01
CA GLY A 102 7.39 6.31 -17.96
C GLY A 102 6.32 6.03 -19.04
N LEU A 103 5.11 6.56 -18.91
CA LEU A 103 4.02 6.37 -19.86
C LEU A 103 4.03 7.45 -20.96
N PRO A 104 3.92 7.07 -22.25
CA PRO A 104 3.79 8.06 -23.31
C PRO A 104 2.49 8.86 -23.12
N PRO A 105 2.48 10.18 -23.33
CA PRO A 105 1.27 10.98 -23.20
C PRO A 105 0.22 10.48 -24.20
N ALA A 106 -1.06 10.50 -23.78
CA ALA A 106 -2.15 10.10 -24.65
C ALA A 106 -2.13 10.98 -25.93
N PRO A 107 -2.15 10.39 -27.14
CA PRO A 107 -2.19 11.16 -28.36
C PRO A 107 -3.53 11.92 -28.43
N ARG A 108 -3.47 13.24 -28.31
CA ARG A 108 -4.66 14.11 -28.32
C ARG A 108 -5.42 13.95 -29.63
N ASN A 109 -6.74 13.74 -29.53
CA ASN A 109 -7.66 13.73 -30.67
C ASN A 109 -7.36 12.69 -31.77
N LYS A 110 -6.62 11.62 -31.43
CA LYS A 110 -6.24 10.57 -32.37
C LYS A 110 -6.52 9.18 -31.79
N PRO A 111 -6.89 8.19 -32.61
CA PRO A 111 -7.16 8.29 -34.05
C PRO A 111 -8.52 8.92 -34.38
N ASP A 112 -9.44 8.99 -33.42
CA ASP A 112 -10.80 9.52 -33.59
C ASP A 112 -11.10 10.61 -32.54
N ARG A 113 -11.67 11.72 -33.01
CA ARG A 113 -12.02 12.89 -32.17
C ARG A 113 -13.21 12.61 -31.28
N PHE A 114 -14.21 11.90 -31.80
CA PHE A 114 -15.42 11.58 -31.06
C PHE A 114 -15.08 10.70 -29.87
N GLY A 115 -14.39 9.58 -30.09
CA GLY A 115 -13.95 8.68 -29.03
C GLY A 115 -13.05 9.35 -28.01
N TYR A 116 -12.14 10.24 -28.43
CA TYR A 116 -11.32 11.02 -27.49
C TYR A 116 -12.16 11.95 -26.61
N ALA A 117 -13.14 12.64 -27.19
CA ALA A 117 -14.06 13.49 -26.45
C ALA A 117 -14.95 12.69 -25.48
N SER A 118 -15.46 11.53 -25.92
CA SER A 118 -16.22 10.61 -25.07
C SER A 118 -15.40 10.15 -23.87
N ASP A 119 -14.16 9.68 -24.08
CA ASP A 119 -13.30 9.22 -22.98
C ASP A 119 -12.98 10.35 -21.98
N LEU A 120 -12.75 11.57 -22.45
CA LEU A 120 -12.54 12.73 -21.58
C LEU A 120 -13.79 13.09 -20.79
N LEU A 121 -14.97 13.05 -21.40
CA LEU A 121 -16.22 13.34 -20.71
C LEU A 121 -16.55 12.26 -19.67
N GLU A 122 -16.32 10.99 -19.97
CA GLU A 122 -16.43 9.90 -18.98
C GLU A 122 -15.47 10.12 -17.80
N LEU A 123 -14.21 10.47 -18.10
CA LEU A 123 -13.23 10.81 -17.07
C LEU A 123 -13.72 12.01 -16.23
N PHE A 124 -14.25 13.07 -16.85
CA PHE A 124 -14.75 14.24 -16.13
C PHE A 124 -15.94 13.90 -15.23
N ARG A 125 -16.84 13.02 -15.67
CA ARG A 125 -17.93 12.50 -14.82
C ARG A 125 -17.36 11.80 -13.57
N LEU A 126 -16.33 10.98 -13.76
CA LEU A 126 -15.65 10.32 -12.64
C LEU A 126 -14.96 11.31 -11.71
N LEU A 127 -14.22 12.29 -12.24
CA LEU A 127 -13.52 13.30 -11.44
C LEU A 127 -14.49 14.16 -10.61
N LEU A 128 -15.65 14.51 -11.18
CA LEU A 128 -16.68 15.29 -10.48
C LEU A 128 -17.27 14.55 -9.28
N ARG A 129 -17.46 13.23 -9.40
CA ARG A 129 -18.07 12.38 -8.37
C ARG A 129 -17.08 11.81 -7.36
N LEU A 130 -15.79 12.16 -7.45
CA LEU A 130 -14.79 11.72 -6.47
C LEU A 130 -15.19 12.13 -5.05
N PRO A 131 -15.23 11.20 -4.08
CA PRO A 131 -15.47 11.55 -2.70
C PRO A 131 -14.32 12.39 -2.15
N ALA A 132 -14.62 13.18 -1.11
CA ALA A 132 -13.58 13.71 -0.24
C ALA A 132 -13.05 12.56 0.63
N ILE A 133 -11.73 12.45 0.73
CA ILE A 133 -11.03 11.43 1.51
C ILE A 133 -10.01 12.09 2.44
N GLU A 134 -9.63 11.38 3.49
CA GLU A 134 -8.69 11.86 4.50
C GLU A 134 -7.33 12.17 3.86
N PRO A 135 -6.82 13.40 3.95
CA PRO A 135 -5.55 13.76 3.33
C PRO A 135 -4.39 13.01 4.02
N VAL A 136 -3.51 12.41 3.22
CA VAL A 136 -2.32 11.66 3.69
C VAL A 136 -1.02 12.45 3.48
N GLY A 137 -1.12 13.78 3.42
CA GLY A 137 0.00 14.68 3.18
C GLY A 137 -0.48 16.04 2.68
N PRO A 138 0.42 17.04 2.59
CA PRO A 138 0.08 18.34 2.04
C PRO A 138 -0.28 18.22 0.55
N ALA A 139 -1.30 18.98 0.15
CA ALA A 139 -1.57 19.24 -1.27
C ALA A 139 -0.49 20.19 -1.82
N PRO A 140 -0.17 20.11 -3.12
CA PRO A 140 0.82 20.97 -3.76
C PRO A 140 0.40 22.44 -3.64
N GLY A 141 1.39 23.31 -3.47
CA GLY A 141 1.16 24.75 -3.28
C GLY A 141 0.62 25.17 -1.91
N THR A 142 0.53 24.25 -0.93
CA THR A 142 0.18 24.61 0.45
C THR A 142 1.41 25.11 1.22
N ALA A 143 1.26 26.16 2.05
CA ALA A 143 2.39 26.76 2.80
C ALA A 143 3.06 25.78 3.79
N THR A 144 2.33 24.75 4.24
CA THR A 144 2.84 23.64 5.05
C THR A 144 3.91 22.81 4.34
N ASP A 145 3.94 22.81 3.00
CA ASP A 145 4.97 22.15 2.19
C ASP A 145 6.37 22.73 2.45
N HIS A 146 6.45 24.03 2.81
CA HIS A 146 7.73 24.69 3.07
C HIS A 146 8.31 24.36 4.45
N LEU A 147 7.48 23.93 5.41
CA LEU A 147 7.87 23.66 6.79
C LEU A 147 8.26 22.19 7.02
N HIS A 148 7.89 21.28 6.11
CA HIS A 148 8.21 19.86 6.17
C HIS A 148 9.37 19.45 5.25
N ARG A 149 10.23 20.41 4.87
CA ARG A 149 11.45 20.14 4.11
C ARG A 149 12.30 19.10 4.87
N PRO A 150 12.55 17.90 4.32
CA PRO A 150 13.53 17.01 4.90
C PRO A 150 14.90 17.69 4.85
N LEU A 151 15.65 17.65 5.95
CA LEU A 151 17.09 17.92 5.91
C LEU A 151 17.74 16.86 5.02
N ALA A 152 18.13 17.28 3.81
CA ALA A 152 18.96 16.57 2.83
C ALA A 152 18.45 15.21 2.32
N ALA A 153 18.39 15.12 0.99
CA ALA A 153 17.99 13.98 0.18
C ALA A 153 19.07 12.89 0.09
N ASP A 154 19.59 12.43 1.23
CA ASP A 154 20.33 11.17 1.27
C ASP A 154 19.34 10.10 1.73
N GLU A 155 18.86 9.31 0.77
CA GLU A 155 18.23 8.05 1.12
C GLU A 155 19.20 7.27 2.02
N PRO A 156 18.81 6.94 3.25
CA PRO A 156 19.73 6.28 4.16
C PRO A 156 20.22 4.99 3.48
N ARG A 157 21.54 4.79 3.46
CA ARG A 157 22.19 3.61 2.85
C ARG A 157 21.53 2.28 3.24
N MET A 158 20.87 2.26 4.40
CA MET A 158 20.06 1.16 4.88
C MET A 158 18.86 0.84 3.98
N LEU A 159 18.06 1.83 3.55
CA LEU A 159 16.91 1.63 2.66
C LEU A 159 17.33 1.12 1.29
N THR A 160 18.40 1.68 0.72
CA THR A 160 18.97 1.16 -0.53
C THR A 160 19.38 -0.31 -0.39
N ARG A 161 19.98 -0.68 0.75
CA ARG A 161 20.34 -2.07 1.04
C ARG A 161 19.10 -2.96 1.21
N ILE A 162 18.07 -2.48 1.88
CA ILE A 162 16.79 -3.18 2.07
C ILE A 162 16.14 -3.45 0.70
N ARG A 163 16.04 -2.43 -0.16
CA ARG A 163 15.49 -2.61 -1.53
C ARG A 163 16.32 -3.59 -2.35
N ALA A 164 17.64 -3.55 -2.24
CA ALA A 164 18.52 -4.50 -2.93
C ALA A 164 18.30 -5.95 -2.45
N LEU A 165 18.09 -6.17 -1.15
CA LEU A 165 17.76 -7.49 -0.61
C LEU A 165 16.41 -8.00 -1.12
N LEU A 166 15.38 -7.15 -1.12
CA LEU A 166 14.05 -7.50 -1.62
C LEU A 166 14.05 -7.78 -3.13
N ALA A 167 14.71 -6.94 -3.93
CA ALA A 167 14.86 -7.17 -5.36
C ALA A 167 15.60 -8.49 -5.65
N LYS A 168 16.60 -8.83 -4.84
CA LYS A 168 17.29 -10.11 -4.94
C LYS A 168 16.38 -11.29 -4.53
N ALA A 169 15.54 -11.10 -3.52
CA ALA A 169 14.55 -12.10 -3.10
C ALA A 169 13.52 -12.37 -4.20
N GLU A 170 13.12 -11.35 -4.95
CA GLU A 170 12.19 -11.46 -6.08
C GLU A 170 12.83 -12.11 -7.31
N ALA A 171 14.12 -11.86 -7.54
CA ALA A 171 14.84 -12.37 -8.72
C ALA A 171 15.26 -13.84 -8.59
N THR A 172 15.41 -14.38 -7.37
CA THR A 172 15.90 -15.75 -7.19
C THR A 172 14.81 -16.80 -7.44
N GLY A 173 15.17 -17.88 -8.13
CA GLY A 173 14.30 -19.06 -8.32
C GLY A 173 14.32 -20.03 -7.14
N PHE A 174 15.20 -19.80 -6.15
CA PHE A 174 15.38 -20.64 -4.98
C PHE A 174 14.56 -20.09 -3.81
N PRO A 175 13.51 -20.79 -3.35
CA PRO A 175 12.67 -20.33 -2.25
C PRO A 175 13.50 -19.99 -1.01
N GLU A 176 14.37 -20.91 -0.56
CA GLU A 176 15.20 -20.73 0.64
C GLU A 176 16.10 -19.47 0.59
N GLU A 177 16.55 -19.07 -0.60
CA GLU A 177 17.33 -17.83 -0.76
C GLU A 177 16.43 -16.59 -0.67
N ALA A 178 15.28 -16.59 -1.36
CA ALA A 178 14.31 -15.50 -1.29
C ALA A 178 13.86 -15.27 0.16
N GLU A 179 13.71 -16.36 0.90
CA GLU A 179 13.35 -16.38 2.30
C GLU A 179 14.41 -15.71 3.18
N ALA A 180 15.67 -16.12 3.04
CA ALA A 180 16.78 -15.57 3.83
C ALA A 180 16.99 -14.07 3.56
N LEU A 181 16.81 -13.64 2.30
CA LEU A 181 16.93 -12.25 1.89
C LEU A 181 15.79 -11.38 2.45
N THR A 182 14.55 -11.87 2.37
CA THR A 182 13.36 -11.16 2.91
C THR A 182 13.46 -11.06 4.44
N ALA A 183 13.86 -12.13 5.12
CA ALA A 183 14.06 -12.12 6.58
C ALA A 183 15.16 -11.12 6.99
N LYS A 184 16.26 -11.04 6.22
CA LYS A 184 17.31 -10.07 6.50
C LYS A 184 16.86 -8.64 6.25
N ALA A 185 16.05 -8.41 5.22
CA ALA A 185 15.46 -7.09 4.97
C ALA A 185 14.57 -6.66 6.14
N GLN A 186 13.72 -7.55 6.66
CA GLN A 186 12.87 -7.29 7.82
C GLN A 186 13.67 -6.97 9.09
N GLU A 187 14.72 -7.74 9.38
CA GLU A 187 15.60 -7.47 10.53
C GLU A 187 16.23 -6.08 10.43
N LEU A 188 16.70 -5.68 9.23
CA LEU A 188 17.28 -4.37 9.01
C LEU A 188 16.24 -3.25 9.11
N MET A 189 15.02 -3.45 8.61
CA MET A 189 13.90 -2.51 8.73
C MET A 189 13.53 -2.30 10.21
N ALA A 190 13.34 -3.38 10.96
CA ALA A 190 12.97 -3.32 12.38
C ALA A 190 14.02 -2.57 13.20
N ARG A 191 15.31 -2.87 12.96
CA ARG A 191 16.43 -2.18 13.62
C ARG A 191 16.48 -0.70 13.26
N HIS A 192 16.34 -0.37 11.97
CA HIS A 192 16.35 1.02 11.52
C HIS A 192 15.22 1.83 12.18
N SER A 193 14.01 1.28 12.22
CA SER A 193 12.88 1.94 12.87
C SER A 193 13.08 2.15 14.38
N ILE A 194 13.65 1.16 15.08
CA ILE A 194 14.00 1.29 16.51
C ILE A 194 15.06 2.39 16.71
N ASP A 195 16.11 2.41 15.88
CA ASP A 195 17.16 3.42 15.95
C ASP A 195 16.58 4.83 15.75
N GLU A 196 15.71 5.01 14.76
CA GLU A 196 14.99 6.27 14.50
C GLU A 196 14.07 6.67 15.66
N ALA A 197 13.37 5.71 16.27
CA ALA A 197 12.54 5.96 17.45
C ALA A 197 13.37 6.50 18.62
N LEU A 198 14.54 5.90 18.87
CA LEU A 198 15.44 6.36 19.92
C LEU A 198 16.07 7.73 19.60
N ILE A 199 16.40 8.00 18.33
CA ILE A 199 16.91 9.32 17.89
C ILE A 199 15.85 10.41 18.10
N ALA A 200 14.61 10.15 17.68
CA ALA A 200 13.49 11.08 17.85
C ALA A 200 13.21 11.38 19.33
N ALA A 201 13.23 10.35 20.19
CA ALA A 201 13.06 10.51 21.63
C ALA A 201 14.16 11.38 22.26
N ARG A 202 15.43 11.15 21.90
CA ARG A 202 16.58 11.93 22.42
C ARG A 202 16.56 13.39 21.99
N SER A 203 16.14 13.66 20.76
CA SER A 203 16.08 15.02 20.22
C SER A 203 14.88 15.84 20.73
N ARG A 204 13.93 15.21 21.45
CA ARG A 204 12.61 15.80 21.79
C ARG A 204 11.85 16.34 20.56
N SER A 205 12.24 15.91 19.37
CA SER A 205 11.48 16.10 18.15
C SER A 205 10.43 15.00 18.12
N ALA A 206 9.31 15.21 18.79
CA ALA A 206 8.15 14.34 18.65
C ALA A 206 7.59 14.54 17.24
N GLY A 207 8.10 13.81 16.26
CA GLY A 207 7.42 13.69 14.97
C GLY A 207 6.00 13.20 15.23
N SER A 208 5.03 13.77 14.54
CA SER A 208 3.67 13.20 14.52
C SER A 208 3.65 12.05 13.52
N PRO A 209 2.88 10.97 13.78
CA PRO A 209 2.60 9.97 12.76
C PRO A 209 2.05 10.63 11.49
N GLY A 210 2.58 10.22 10.35
CA GLY A 210 2.05 10.52 9.03
C GLY A 210 1.10 9.42 8.56
N ALA A 211 0.75 9.47 7.28
CA ALA A 211 -0.01 8.41 6.64
C ALA A 211 0.42 8.23 5.18
N CYS A 212 0.20 7.04 4.65
CA CYS A 212 0.32 6.75 3.23
C CYS A 212 -0.86 5.94 2.73
N ARG A 213 -1.15 6.03 1.43
CA ARG A 213 -2.12 5.15 0.78
C ARG A 213 -1.41 4.11 -0.05
N ILE A 214 -1.86 2.87 0.10
CA ILE A 214 -1.35 1.72 -0.64
C ILE A 214 -2.52 1.08 -1.36
N GLY A 215 -2.38 0.94 -2.68
CA GLY A 215 -3.39 0.31 -3.52
C GLY A 215 -3.54 -1.17 -3.23
N VAL A 216 -4.79 -1.63 -3.15
CA VAL A 216 -5.13 -3.05 -3.01
C VAL A 216 -6.13 -3.39 -4.10
N GLU A 217 -5.58 -3.77 -5.25
CA GLU A 217 -6.36 -3.91 -6.46
C GLU A 217 -7.07 -5.28 -6.57
N PRO A 218 -8.20 -5.36 -7.30
CA PRO A 218 -8.78 -6.64 -7.71
C PRO A 218 -7.77 -7.51 -8.47
N PRO A 219 -7.91 -8.84 -8.45
CA PRO A 219 -8.81 -9.63 -7.61
C PRO A 219 -8.22 -9.92 -6.21
N TYR A 220 -9.08 -10.36 -5.29
CA TYR A 220 -8.71 -10.89 -3.96
C TYR A 220 -8.28 -9.81 -2.96
N GLU A 221 -8.92 -8.66 -3.08
CA GLU A 221 -8.74 -7.43 -2.32
C GLU A 221 -8.72 -7.70 -0.82
N SER A 222 -9.68 -8.48 -0.30
CA SER A 222 -9.73 -8.79 1.14
C SER A 222 -8.51 -9.55 1.63
N ALA A 223 -7.97 -10.50 0.84
CA ALA A 223 -6.79 -11.25 1.25
C ALA A 223 -5.52 -10.39 1.20
N LYS A 224 -5.43 -9.50 0.20
CA LYS A 224 -4.35 -8.52 0.08
C LYS A 224 -4.43 -7.46 1.19
N ALA A 225 -5.61 -7.01 1.56
CA ALA A 225 -5.83 -6.07 2.66
C ALA A 225 -5.44 -6.69 4.02
N ILE A 226 -5.76 -7.97 4.27
CA ILE A 226 -5.30 -8.69 5.47
C ILE A 226 -3.78 -8.81 5.49
N LEU A 227 -3.15 -9.09 4.34
CA LEU A 227 -1.69 -9.11 4.25
C LEU A 227 -1.10 -7.72 4.59
N LEU A 228 -1.69 -6.65 4.06
CA LEU A 228 -1.25 -5.30 4.34
C LEU A 228 -1.43 -4.92 5.81
N ASP A 229 -2.56 -5.26 6.42
CA ASP A 229 -2.83 -5.04 7.84
C ASP A 229 -1.82 -5.78 8.73
N ALA A 230 -1.51 -7.03 8.38
CA ALA A 230 -0.49 -7.82 9.06
C ALA A 230 0.93 -7.20 8.92
N VAL A 231 1.28 -6.71 7.74
CA VAL A 231 2.55 -6.01 7.50
C VAL A 231 2.60 -4.69 8.27
N ALA A 232 1.52 -3.91 8.27
CA ALA A 232 1.41 -2.66 9.01
C ALA A 232 1.58 -2.89 10.52
N SER A 233 0.82 -3.84 11.08
CA SER A 233 0.86 -4.18 12.51
C SER A 233 2.26 -4.60 12.95
N ALA A 234 2.96 -5.43 12.16
CA ALA A 234 4.32 -5.85 12.47
C ALA A 234 5.37 -4.73 12.41
N ASN A 235 5.05 -3.63 11.74
CA ASN A 235 5.90 -2.44 11.66
C ASN A 235 5.33 -1.28 12.49
N ARG A 236 4.49 -1.54 13.51
CA ARG A 236 3.92 -0.51 14.40
C ARG A 236 3.11 0.57 13.67
N CYS A 237 2.47 0.19 12.57
CA CYS A 237 1.52 1.00 11.83
C CYS A 237 0.11 0.45 12.00
N GLN A 238 -0.90 1.26 11.69
CA GLN A 238 -2.29 0.82 11.59
C GLN A 238 -2.81 1.00 10.17
N ALA A 239 -3.45 -0.02 9.61
CA ALA A 239 -4.04 0.03 8.29
C ALA A 239 -5.57 0.12 8.39
N VAL A 240 -6.16 1.06 7.63
CA VAL A 240 -7.60 1.21 7.46
C VAL A 240 -7.96 0.94 6.01
N TRP A 241 -8.75 -0.09 5.76
CA TRP A 241 -9.12 -0.57 4.43
C TRP A 241 -10.37 0.13 3.90
N ASN A 242 -10.24 0.84 2.78
CA ASN A 242 -11.40 1.34 2.04
C ASN A 242 -11.68 0.45 0.83
N GLY A 243 -12.61 -0.49 1.01
CA GLY A 243 -13.01 -1.44 -0.02
C GLY A 243 -13.57 -0.80 -1.29
N ASP A 244 -14.37 0.25 -1.14
CA ASP A 244 -15.05 0.93 -2.24
C ASP A 244 -14.06 1.73 -3.12
N LEU A 245 -12.92 2.15 -2.55
CA LEU A 245 -11.88 2.90 -3.26
C LEU A 245 -10.63 2.08 -3.61
N GLY A 246 -10.59 0.81 -3.22
CA GLY A 246 -9.53 -0.13 -3.57
C GLY A 246 -8.16 0.22 -2.97
N PHE A 247 -8.10 0.85 -1.80
CA PHE A 247 -6.83 1.13 -1.08
C PHE A 247 -6.95 1.01 0.43
N SER A 248 -5.83 0.76 1.10
CA SER A 248 -5.71 0.99 2.54
C SER A 248 -4.93 2.27 2.82
N THR A 249 -5.38 3.02 3.83
CA THR A 249 -4.58 4.08 4.43
C THR A 249 -3.79 3.49 5.59
N VAL A 250 -2.47 3.60 5.54
CA VAL A 250 -1.57 3.16 6.61
C VAL A 250 -1.11 4.39 7.38
N VAL A 251 -1.34 4.40 8.68
CA VAL A 251 -0.94 5.46 9.62
C VAL A 251 0.26 4.97 10.42
N GLY A 252 1.30 5.79 10.52
CA GLY A 252 2.58 5.38 11.09
C GLY A 252 3.63 6.48 11.03
N PHE A 253 4.81 6.19 11.57
CA PHE A 253 5.96 7.08 11.42
C PHE A 253 6.67 6.81 10.10
N GLU A 254 7.34 7.81 9.52
CA GLU A 254 7.91 7.71 8.17
C GLU A 254 8.78 6.45 7.92
N PRO A 255 9.73 6.07 8.81
CA PRO A 255 10.54 4.86 8.59
C PRO A 255 9.71 3.57 8.59
N ASP A 256 8.62 3.55 9.37
CA ASP A 256 7.70 2.42 9.44
C ASP A 256 6.81 2.35 8.19
N LEU A 257 6.34 3.50 7.69
CA LEU A 257 5.54 3.59 6.46
C LEU A 257 6.32 3.11 5.22
N GLU A 258 7.58 3.52 5.09
CA GLU A 258 8.47 3.06 4.01
C GLU A 258 8.72 1.54 4.08
N ALA A 259 8.90 1.01 5.29
CA ALA A 259 9.06 -0.43 5.50
C ALA A 259 7.81 -1.21 5.06
N VAL A 260 6.62 -0.71 5.42
CA VAL A 260 5.33 -1.32 5.03
C VAL A 260 5.16 -1.34 3.52
N GLU A 261 5.40 -0.21 2.83
CA GLU A 261 5.23 -0.08 1.38
C GLU A 261 6.15 -1.04 0.61
N LEU A 262 7.42 -1.11 1.00
CA LEU A 262 8.40 -2.00 0.39
C LEU A 262 8.09 -3.47 0.66
N LEU A 263 7.80 -3.82 1.92
CA LEU A 263 7.60 -5.20 2.31
C LEU A 263 6.29 -5.75 1.73
N PHE A 264 5.21 -4.98 1.77
CA PHE A 264 3.94 -5.39 1.19
C PHE A 264 4.05 -5.68 -0.32
N THR A 265 4.68 -4.78 -1.07
CA THR A 265 4.87 -4.94 -2.51
C THR A 265 5.67 -6.20 -2.83
N SER A 266 6.79 -6.41 -2.12
CA SER A 266 7.63 -7.60 -2.33
C SER A 266 6.89 -8.90 -1.98
N LEU A 267 6.18 -8.93 -0.86
CA LEU A 267 5.43 -10.11 -0.43
C LEU A 267 4.24 -10.42 -1.34
N LEU A 268 3.59 -9.41 -1.93
CA LEU A 268 2.57 -9.64 -2.95
C LEU A 268 3.12 -10.29 -4.22
N VAL A 269 4.30 -9.85 -4.68
CA VAL A 269 4.99 -10.46 -5.82
C VAL A 269 5.32 -11.92 -5.50
N GLN A 270 5.96 -12.17 -4.35
CA GLN A 270 6.33 -13.52 -3.90
C GLN A 270 5.09 -14.43 -3.76
N GLY A 271 4.04 -13.94 -3.11
CA GLY A 271 2.77 -14.67 -2.95
C GLY A 271 2.12 -15.02 -4.28
N THR A 272 2.15 -14.11 -5.25
CA THR A 272 1.61 -14.32 -6.60
C THR A 272 2.41 -15.38 -7.37
N VAL A 273 3.74 -15.35 -7.29
CA VAL A 273 4.63 -16.35 -7.90
C VAL A 273 4.39 -17.72 -7.28
N ALA A 274 4.35 -17.79 -5.94
CA ALA A 274 4.12 -19.03 -5.20
C ALA A 274 2.74 -19.64 -5.52
N MET A 275 1.69 -18.81 -5.57
CA MET A 275 0.34 -19.23 -5.97
C MET A 275 0.35 -19.80 -7.40
N THR A 276 0.95 -19.09 -8.34
CA THR A 276 1.00 -19.51 -9.76
C THR A 276 1.73 -20.85 -9.92
N ARG A 277 2.81 -21.07 -9.16
CA ARG A 277 3.53 -22.34 -9.13
C ARG A 277 2.68 -23.47 -8.54
N ALA A 278 1.99 -23.22 -7.42
CA ALA A 278 1.08 -24.20 -6.81
C ALA A 278 -0.05 -24.60 -7.77
N GLU A 279 -0.62 -23.62 -8.49
CA GLU A 279 -1.63 -23.90 -9.51
C GLU A 279 -1.10 -24.72 -10.68
N ALA A 280 0.15 -24.51 -11.11
CA ALA A 280 0.76 -25.31 -12.17
C ALA A 280 0.87 -26.79 -11.74
N GLY A 281 1.24 -27.04 -10.49
CA GLY A 281 1.25 -28.39 -9.90
C GLY A 281 -0.13 -29.03 -9.86
N GLN A 282 -1.16 -28.28 -9.45
CA GLN A 282 -2.55 -28.78 -9.45
C GLN A 282 -3.04 -29.14 -10.85
N ARG A 283 -2.71 -28.33 -11.87
CA ARG A 283 -3.06 -28.62 -13.27
C ARG A 283 -2.37 -29.89 -13.78
N ALA A 284 -1.09 -30.09 -13.45
CA ALA A 284 -0.36 -31.31 -13.80
C ALA A 284 -1.00 -32.57 -13.17
N SER A 285 -1.63 -32.41 -12.00
CA SER A 285 -2.41 -33.46 -11.31
C SER A 285 -3.86 -33.58 -11.81
N GLY A 286 -4.25 -32.87 -12.88
CA GLY A 286 -5.59 -32.94 -13.47
C GLY A 286 -6.68 -32.15 -12.72
N ARG A 287 -6.32 -31.35 -11.70
CA ARG A 287 -7.28 -30.50 -10.98
C ARG A 287 -7.54 -29.19 -11.72
N LYS A 288 -8.79 -28.75 -11.70
CA LYS A 288 -9.22 -27.49 -12.35
C LYS A 288 -8.82 -26.29 -11.49
N ARG A 289 -8.40 -25.23 -12.18
CA ARG A 289 -8.12 -23.91 -11.61
C ARG A 289 -9.42 -23.31 -11.01
N THR A 290 -9.51 -23.12 -9.69
CA THR A 290 -10.72 -22.51 -9.06
C THR A 290 -10.43 -21.13 -8.45
N LYS A 291 -11.47 -20.29 -8.37
CA LYS A 291 -11.43 -19.01 -7.64
C LYS A 291 -11.29 -19.25 -6.13
N ALA A 292 -11.94 -20.30 -5.62
CA ALA A 292 -11.91 -20.69 -4.21
C ALA A 292 -10.50 -21.09 -3.74
N PHE A 293 -9.74 -21.80 -4.59
CA PHE A 293 -8.34 -22.13 -4.33
C PHE A 293 -7.48 -20.88 -4.13
N ARG A 294 -7.49 -19.94 -5.07
CA ARG A 294 -6.67 -18.71 -4.96
C ARG A 294 -7.04 -17.85 -3.76
N GLN A 295 -8.34 -17.68 -3.52
CA GLN A 295 -8.81 -16.95 -2.35
C GLN A 295 -8.32 -17.60 -1.06
N SER A 296 -8.46 -18.92 -0.94
CA SER A 296 -8.04 -19.67 0.25
C SER A 296 -6.51 -19.69 0.41
N PHE A 297 -5.78 -19.75 -0.70
CA PHE A 297 -4.32 -19.63 -0.74
C PHE A 297 -3.85 -18.28 -0.21
N LEU A 298 -4.36 -17.18 -0.76
CA LEU A 298 -3.93 -15.84 -0.37
C LEU A 298 -4.31 -15.52 1.07
N MET A 299 -5.48 -15.99 1.53
CA MET A 299 -5.90 -15.85 2.92
C MET A 299 -4.94 -16.56 3.89
N ALA A 300 -4.63 -17.84 3.60
CA ALA A 300 -3.71 -18.61 4.42
C ALA A 300 -2.28 -18.04 4.40
N TYR A 301 -1.83 -17.60 3.21
CA TYR A 301 -0.55 -16.94 3.03
C TYR A 301 -0.46 -15.68 3.90
N ALA A 302 -1.46 -14.80 3.84
CA ALA A 302 -1.53 -13.57 4.62
C ALA A 302 -1.52 -13.83 6.12
N GLN A 303 -2.39 -14.73 6.62
CA GLN A 303 -2.48 -15.03 8.05
C GLN A 303 -1.19 -15.63 8.61
N ARG A 304 -0.62 -16.59 7.88
CA ARG A 304 0.62 -17.26 8.30
C ARG A 304 1.79 -16.29 8.29
N LEU A 305 1.88 -15.44 7.28
CA LEU A 305 2.94 -14.45 7.20
C LEU A 305 2.79 -13.39 8.29
N GLY A 306 1.57 -12.92 8.57
CA GLY A 306 1.30 -11.97 9.66
C GLY A 306 1.74 -12.47 11.03
N SER A 307 1.38 -13.70 11.38
CA SER A 307 1.83 -14.31 12.65
C SER A 307 3.36 -14.28 12.78
N ARG A 308 4.05 -14.55 11.67
CA ARG A 308 5.52 -14.62 11.64
C ARG A 308 6.20 -13.26 11.65
N LEU A 309 5.60 -12.28 10.99
CA LEU A 309 6.05 -10.90 11.02
C LEU A 309 5.97 -10.36 12.46
N ALA A 310 4.87 -10.65 13.17
CA ALA A 310 4.72 -10.33 14.59
C ALA A 310 5.83 -10.99 15.44
N ASP A 311 6.04 -12.31 15.30
CA ASP A 311 7.12 -13.03 16.01
C ASP A 311 8.52 -12.44 15.72
N SER A 312 8.75 -11.90 14.52
CA SER A 312 10.02 -11.29 14.15
C SER A 312 10.18 -9.89 14.73
N ALA A 313 9.11 -9.10 14.75
CA ALA A 313 9.10 -7.77 15.35
C ALA A 313 9.29 -7.84 16.87
N GLU A 314 8.66 -8.82 17.53
CA GLU A 314 8.83 -9.08 18.96
C GLU A 314 10.29 -9.44 19.30
N ARG A 315 10.90 -10.35 18.54
CA ARG A 315 12.32 -10.73 18.73
C ARG A 315 13.26 -9.55 18.53
N ALA A 316 13.09 -8.78 17.46
CA ALA A 316 13.92 -7.60 17.20
C ALA A 316 13.80 -6.56 18.33
N THR A 317 12.59 -6.40 18.88
CA THR A 317 12.34 -5.50 20.01
C THR A 317 13.02 -5.99 21.29
N ALA A 318 12.92 -7.29 21.60
CA ALA A 318 13.57 -7.89 22.76
C ALA A 318 15.11 -7.83 22.68
N GLU A 319 15.69 -8.08 21.51
CA GLU A 319 17.13 -7.96 21.27
C GLU A 319 17.60 -6.51 21.45
N ALA A 320 16.89 -5.53 20.88
CA ALA A 320 17.24 -4.12 21.00
C ALA A 320 17.07 -3.57 22.43
N ASP A 321 16.07 -4.04 23.18
CA ASP A 321 15.89 -3.68 24.59
C ASP A 321 17.04 -4.23 25.46
N ALA A 322 17.46 -5.47 25.22
CA ALA A 322 18.61 -6.08 25.88
C ALA A 322 19.94 -5.34 25.57
N ASP A 323 20.16 -4.95 24.32
CA ASP A 323 21.31 -4.14 23.89
C ASP A 323 21.30 -2.74 24.57
N THR A 324 20.12 -2.13 24.70
CA THR A 324 19.97 -0.83 25.36
C THR A 324 20.22 -0.92 26.87
N ALA A 325 19.75 -1.98 27.51
CA ALA A 325 19.96 -2.24 28.93
C ALA A 325 21.45 -2.49 29.26
N THR A 326 22.16 -3.22 28.40
CA THR A 326 23.60 -3.46 28.57
C THR A 326 24.43 -2.21 28.32
N ALA A 327 24.06 -1.35 27.36
CA ALA A 327 24.76 -0.10 27.07
C ALA A 327 24.59 0.98 28.16
N THR A 328 23.47 0.97 28.90
CA THR A 328 23.19 1.95 29.96
C THR A 328 23.74 1.56 31.33
N GLY A 329 24.30 0.34 31.49
CA GLY A 329 24.90 -0.11 32.74
C GLY A 329 23.91 -0.15 33.92
N ALA A 330 22.62 -0.24 33.64
CA ALA A 330 21.57 -0.20 34.65
C ALA A 330 21.52 -1.52 35.43
N ASP A 331 21.71 -1.44 36.74
CA ASP A 331 21.60 -2.57 37.68
C ASP A 331 20.14 -3.10 37.68
N PRO A 332 19.89 -4.43 37.54
CA PRO A 332 18.53 -4.99 37.39
C PRO A 332 17.57 -4.76 38.57
N GLY A 333 17.98 -4.06 39.62
CA GLY A 333 17.22 -3.83 40.86
C GLY A 333 16.97 -2.36 41.24
N SER A 334 17.43 -1.38 40.46
CA SER A 334 17.25 0.04 40.80
C SER A 334 15.90 0.58 40.30
N ALA A 335 14.91 0.64 41.21
CA ALA A 335 13.56 1.19 40.98
C ALA A 335 13.51 2.72 40.68
N ALA A 336 14.65 3.36 40.42
CA ALA A 336 14.78 4.79 40.15
C ALA A 336 15.38 5.12 38.77
N ALA A 337 15.40 4.17 37.83
CA ALA A 337 15.68 4.51 36.43
C ALA A 337 14.50 5.30 35.84
N ALA A 338 14.75 6.56 35.47
CA ALA A 338 13.84 7.36 34.65
C ALA A 338 13.37 6.57 33.39
N PRO A 339 12.25 6.94 32.73
CA PRO A 339 11.66 6.20 31.60
C PRO A 339 12.49 6.30 30.29
N THR A 340 13.79 6.09 30.40
CA THR A 340 14.81 6.21 29.35
C THR A 340 15.09 4.87 28.64
N GLY A 341 14.17 3.90 28.77
CA GLY A 341 14.25 2.61 28.09
C GLY A 341 13.60 2.63 26.69
N LEU A 342 13.89 1.61 25.88
CA LEU A 342 13.30 1.46 24.54
C LEU A 342 11.78 1.25 24.61
N LEU A 343 11.30 0.39 25.51
CA LEU A 343 9.88 0.01 25.57
C LEU A 343 8.92 1.19 25.81
N PRO A 344 9.18 2.15 26.73
CA PRO A 344 8.35 3.35 26.86
C PRO A 344 8.30 4.20 25.59
N VAL A 345 9.40 4.30 24.84
CA VAL A 345 9.45 5.07 23.58
C VAL A 345 8.56 4.41 22.52
N LEU A 346 8.64 3.08 22.39
CA LEU A 346 7.80 2.33 21.45
C LEU A 346 6.32 2.42 21.84
N ALA A 347 5.99 2.24 23.12
CA ALA A 347 4.62 2.37 23.61
C ALA A 347 4.03 3.77 23.35
N ALA A 348 4.82 4.84 23.53
CA ALA A 348 4.39 6.19 23.21
C ALA A 348 4.11 6.39 21.71
N ARG A 349 4.88 5.74 20.83
CA ARG A 349 4.62 5.75 19.37
C ARG A 349 3.35 5.00 19.02
N ASP A 350 3.12 3.84 19.60
CA ASP A 350 1.91 3.04 19.35
C ASP A 350 0.63 3.81 19.76
N VAL A 351 0.69 4.53 20.90
CA VAL A 351 -0.38 5.43 21.33
C VAL A 351 -0.56 6.57 20.32
N ALA A 352 0.52 7.24 19.91
CA ALA A 352 0.45 8.33 18.95
C ALA A 352 -0.15 7.90 17.60
N VAL A 353 0.22 6.70 17.11
CA VAL A 353 -0.34 6.12 15.88
C VAL A 353 -1.83 5.85 16.07
N THR A 354 -2.23 5.24 17.19
CA THR A 354 -3.65 4.97 17.49
C THR A 354 -4.48 6.26 17.53
N GLU A 355 -4.01 7.28 18.25
CA GLU A 355 -4.68 8.58 18.31
C GLU A 355 -4.75 9.27 16.95
N ALA A 356 -3.72 9.11 16.10
CA ALA A 356 -3.73 9.64 14.75
C ALA A 356 -4.75 8.93 13.85
N THR A 357 -4.82 7.60 13.93
CA THR A 357 -5.79 6.79 13.19
C THR A 357 -7.22 7.13 13.59
N GLU A 358 -7.52 7.20 14.89
CA GLU A 358 -8.86 7.54 15.39
C GLU A 358 -9.30 8.96 14.98
N ARG A 359 -8.35 9.90 14.92
CA ARG A 359 -8.62 11.27 14.47
C ARG A 359 -8.89 11.36 12.98
N MET A 360 -8.15 10.60 12.17
CA MET A 360 -8.35 10.54 10.73
C MET A 360 -9.65 9.80 10.39
N PHE A 361 -9.90 8.69 11.07
CA PHE A 361 -11.01 7.78 10.79
C PHE A 361 -11.90 7.58 12.03
N PRO A 362 -12.73 8.57 12.38
CA PRO A 362 -13.59 8.50 13.57
C PRO A 362 -14.74 7.48 13.45
N ARG A 363 -14.93 6.89 12.26
CA ARG A 363 -16.00 5.93 11.96
C ARG A 363 -15.44 4.69 11.27
N THR A 364 -14.63 3.91 11.98
CA THR A 364 -14.16 2.60 11.50
C THR A 364 -14.89 1.45 12.19
N THR A 365 -14.93 0.32 11.51
CA THR A 365 -15.44 -0.94 12.06
C THR A 365 -14.49 -2.08 11.72
N THR A 366 -14.30 -2.99 12.67
CA THR A 366 -13.54 -4.21 12.41
C THR A 366 -14.47 -5.29 11.86
N THR A 367 -14.19 -5.75 10.65
CA THR A 367 -14.97 -6.80 9.99
C THR A 367 -14.15 -8.07 9.87
N ARG A 368 -14.72 -9.20 10.34
CA ARG A 368 -14.17 -10.54 10.06
C ARG A 368 -14.47 -10.95 8.63
N VAL A 369 -13.43 -11.24 7.86
CA VAL A 369 -13.58 -11.74 6.50
C VAL A 369 -13.97 -13.22 6.55
N ARG A 370 -14.89 -13.64 5.68
CA ARG A 370 -15.32 -15.04 5.60
C ARG A 370 -14.13 -15.96 5.35
N GLY A 371 -14.06 -17.03 6.14
CA GLY A 371 -12.97 -18.00 6.10
C GLY A 371 -12.86 -18.77 4.79
N ALA A 372 -11.68 -19.35 4.57
CA ALA A 372 -11.35 -20.12 3.39
C ALA A 372 -12.21 -21.38 3.23
N THR A 373 -12.75 -21.60 2.03
CA THR A 373 -13.59 -22.76 1.72
C THR A 373 -12.82 -23.91 1.07
N ASP A 374 -11.62 -23.67 0.54
CA ASP A 374 -10.79 -24.66 -0.16
C ASP A 374 -9.59 -25.08 0.72
N LEU A 375 -9.53 -26.37 1.09
CA LEU A 375 -8.48 -26.90 1.98
C LEU A 375 -7.12 -26.98 1.29
N ASP A 376 -7.08 -27.38 0.01
CA ASP A 376 -5.83 -27.47 -0.74
C ASP A 376 -5.23 -26.06 -0.91
N GLY A 377 -6.07 -25.08 -1.24
CA GLY A 377 -5.68 -23.67 -1.30
C GLY A 377 -5.09 -23.20 0.02
N TRP A 378 -5.78 -23.49 1.13
CA TRP A 378 -5.30 -23.14 2.47
C TRP A 378 -3.93 -23.76 2.80
N ASN A 379 -3.76 -25.05 2.54
CA ASN A 379 -2.51 -25.76 2.83
C ASN A 379 -1.37 -25.21 1.97
N HIS A 380 -1.58 -25.05 0.67
CA HIS A 380 -0.56 -24.48 -0.22
C HIS A 380 -0.20 -23.03 0.13
N GLY A 381 -1.17 -22.23 0.59
CA GLY A 381 -0.94 -20.86 1.05
C GLY A 381 -0.12 -20.83 2.34
N THR A 382 -0.46 -21.70 3.29
CA THR A 382 0.29 -21.87 4.54
C THR A 382 1.71 -22.33 4.26
N GLU A 383 1.89 -23.34 3.41
CA GLU A 383 3.21 -23.83 3.00
C GLU A 383 4.01 -22.78 2.23
N ALA A 384 3.36 -21.96 1.39
CA ALA A 384 4.03 -20.88 0.69
C ALA A 384 4.51 -19.80 1.65
N ALA A 385 3.72 -19.49 2.68
CA ALA A 385 4.15 -18.62 3.75
C ALA A 385 5.20 -19.28 4.64
N ASP A 386 5.19 -20.60 4.84
CA ASP A 386 6.24 -21.32 5.56
C ASP A 386 7.55 -21.39 4.77
N ARG A 387 7.48 -21.46 3.44
CA ARG A 387 8.59 -21.19 2.53
C ARG A 387 8.84 -19.69 2.32
N ALA A 388 8.43 -18.86 3.28
CA ALA A 388 8.90 -17.49 3.44
C ALA A 388 9.88 -17.40 4.66
N ARG A 389 10.57 -18.49 5.05
CA ARG A 389 11.32 -18.74 6.32
C ARG A 389 12.83 -18.91 6.17
N VAL A 390 13.74 -18.79 7.14
CA VAL A 390 14.13 -18.07 8.38
C VAL A 390 15.44 -18.80 8.65
N GLY A 391 16.56 -18.09 8.72
CA GLY A 391 17.84 -18.65 9.15
C GLY A 391 18.33 -17.94 10.41
N GLY A 392 18.60 -18.74 11.45
CA GLY A 392 19.51 -18.44 12.55
C GLY A 392 20.06 -19.77 13.09
N PRO A 393 21.39 -19.95 13.28
CA PRO A 393 21.99 -21.28 13.43
C PRO A 393 21.79 -21.82 14.85
N GLY A 394 20.77 -22.63 15.06
CA GLY A 394 20.62 -23.45 16.25
C GLY A 394 21.39 -24.77 16.10
N LYS A 395 22.47 -24.94 16.88
CA LYS A 395 23.22 -26.20 17.01
C LYS A 395 22.27 -27.39 17.13
N GLY A 396 22.36 -28.34 16.18
CA GLY A 396 21.59 -29.57 16.21
C GLY A 396 21.91 -30.41 17.44
N HIS A 397 20.96 -30.54 18.36
CA HIS A 397 20.93 -31.65 19.28
C HIS A 397 20.15 -32.80 18.62
N ARG A 398 20.85 -33.88 18.28
CA ARG A 398 20.25 -35.13 17.82
C ARG A 398 19.38 -35.70 18.95
N GLY A 399 18.09 -35.89 18.69
CA GLY A 399 17.15 -36.57 19.58
C GLY A 399 16.15 -37.41 18.79
N ARG A 400 16.45 -38.70 18.75
CA ARG A 400 15.71 -39.88 18.22
C ARG A 400 14.18 -39.82 18.13
N ASP A 401 13.73 -40.51 17.07
CA ASP A 401 12.39 -41.03 16.75
C ASP A 401 11.55 -41.56 17.91
N GLY A 402 10.24 -41.31 17.80
CA GLY A 402 9.18 -42.02 18.52
C GLY A 402 7.82 -41.71 17.88
N GLY A 403 7.32 -42.63 17.04
CA GLY A 403 6.08 -42.49 16.30
C GLY A 403 4.82 -42.47 17.17
N GLY A 404 3.82 -41.71 16.70
CA GLY A 404 2.47 -41.70 17.25
C GLY A 404 1.50 -41.04 16.28
N HIS A 405 0.77 -41.87 15.53
CA HIS A 405 -0.39 -41.44 14.75
C HIS A 405 -1.50 -40.98 15.70
N GLY A 406 -1.74 -39.67 15.78
CA GLY A 406 -2.87 -39.06 16.46
C GLY A 406 -3.71 -38.26 15.47
N ARG A 407 -4.89 -38.77 15.14
CA ARG A 407 -5.97 -37.98 14.52
C ARG A 407 -6.48 -37.00 15.57
N GLY A 408 -6.54 -35.71 15.23
CA GLY A 408 -7.02 -34.64 16.12
C GLY A 408 -7.55 -33.44 15.34
N ASP A 409 -8.87 -33.41 15.20
CA ASP A 409 -9.79 -32.28 15.37
C ASP A 409 -9.37 -30.84 15.00
N GLY A 410 -10.06 -30.32 13.98
CA GLY A 410 -10.88 -29.12 14.13
C GLY A 410 -10.22 -27.84 14.64
N HIS A 411 -9.12 -27.38 14.04
CA HIS A 411 -8.72 -25.98 14.18
C HIS A 411 -9.59 -25.10 13.28
N GLY A 412 -10.36 -24.20 13.90
CA GLY A 412 -11.18 -23.23 13.21
C GLY A 412 -10.36 -22.45 12.19
N ARG A 413 -10.81 -22.45 10.93
CA ARG A 413 -10.26 -21.60 9.87
C ARG A 413 -10.58 -20.15 10.21
N GLY A 414 -9.70 -19.53 10.99
CA GLY A 414 -9.85 -18.15 11.44
C GLY A 414 -9.96 -17.22 10.23
N GLY A 415 -11.05 -16.47 10.14
CA GLY A 415 -11.12 -15.36 9.21
C GLY A 415 -10.20 -14.24 9.70
N GLY A 416 -9.42 -13.64 8.81
CA GLY A 416 -8.67 -12.42 9.14
C GLY A 416 -9.63 -11.27 9.47
N GLU A 417 -9.18 -10.37 10.32
CA GLU A 417 -9.87 -9.13 10.64
C GLU A 417 -9.31 -8.00 9.79
N ILE A 418 -10.17 -7.09 9.35
CA ILE A 418 -9.77 -5.87 8.66
C ILE A 418 -10.52 -4.71 9.32
N MET A 419 -9.80 -3.64 9.66
CA MET A 419 -10.39 -2.35 10.00
C MET A 419 -10.82 -1.64 8.71
N ALA A 420 -12.08 -1.22 8.62
CA ALA A 420 -12.66 -0.57 7.45
C ALA A 420 -13.51 0.65 7.81
#